data_AF-A0A6J7GTK6-F1
#
_entry.id   AF-A0A6J7GTK6-F1
#
_cell.length_a   1.000
_cell.length_b   1.000
_cell.length_c   1.000
_cell.angle_alpha   90.00
_cell.angle_beta   90.00
_cell.angle_gamma   90.00
#
_symmetry.space_group_name_H-M   'P 1'
#
loop_
_entity.id
_entity.type
_entity.pdbx_description
1 polymer ?
#
loop_
_entity_poly.entity_id
_entity_poly.type
_entity_poly.pdbx_seq_one_letter_code
_entity_poly.pdbx_strand_id
1 'polypeptide(L)'
;MPIVLATFPIAAAVPGATRVFDIVFVLVVVFTVVQGGSLPAVARLLRIATPVTPRDIDVESAPLDELGAELMQLTVPPGSRLHGVYLPELRLPEDAAVVLVVRDGKPFVPGPETRLMRGDQALLVSARGSRAEAERRLRAVSRAGRLATWRGEAGRPTEVD
;
A
#
# COMPACT_ATOMS: atom_id res chain seq x y z
N MET A 1 -19.79 23.12 -10.58
CA MET A 1 -21.10 22.64 -10.07
C MET A 1 -22.27 23.33 -10.78
N PRO A 2 -22.53 23.05 -12.08
CA PRO A 2 -23.60 23.74 -12.83
C PRO A 2 -24.99 23.12 -12.63
N ILE A 3 -25.07 21.79 -12.50
CA ILE A 3 -26.33 21.04 -12.37
C ILE A 3 -27.08 21.37 -11.07
N VAL A 4 -26.36 21.55 -9.95
CA VAL A 4 -26.97 21.90 -8.66
C VAL A 4 -27.58 23.30 -8.68
N LEU A 5 -27.01 24.24 -9.43
CA LEU A 5 -27.60 25.57 -9.58
C LEU A 5 -28.87 25.54 -10.46
N ALA A 6 -28.94 24.61 -11.42
CA ALA A 6 -30.08 24.45 -12.31
C ALA A 6 -31.29 23.76 -11.66
N THR A 7 -31.13 23.11 -10.50
CA THR A 7 -32.26 22.51 -9.75
C THR A 7 -33.00 23.52 -8.87
N PHE A 8 -32.37 24.65 -8.49
CA PHE A 8 -33.02 25.69 -7.67
C PHE A 8 -34.28 26.31 -8.33
N PRO A 9 -34.27 26.68 -9.64
CA PRO A 9 -35.46 27.23 -10.30
C PRO A 9 -36.62 26.22 -10.38
N ILE A 10 -36.31 24.92 -10.49
CA ILE A 10 -37.32 23.84 -10.45
C ILE A 10 -37.94 23.76 -9.06
N ALA A 11 -37.11 23.77 -8.00
CA ALA A 11 -37.59 23.75 -6.62
C ALA A 11 -38.41 25.00 -6.27
N ALA A 12 -38.10 26.15 -6.87
CA ALA A 12 -38.84 27.40 -6.72
C ALA A 12 -40.07 27.53 -7.64
N ALA A 13 -40.44 26.47 -8.38
CA ALA A 13 -41.60 26.42 -9.29
C ALA A 13 -41.66 27.57 -10.32
N VAL A 14 -40.51 28.04 -10.78
CA VAL A 14 -40.42 29.16 -11.74
C VAL A 14 -40.90 28.69 -13.13
N PRO A 15 -41.78 29.45 -13.83
CA PRO A 15 -42.21 29.10 -15.17
C PRO A 15 -41.02 28.94 -16.13
N GLY A 16 -40.93 27.79 -16.80
CA GLY A 16 -39.85 27.49 -17.76
C GLY A 16 -38.55 26.94 -17.14
N ALA A 17 -38.49 26.72 -15.82
CA ALA A 17 -37.32 26.18 -15.13
C ALA A 17 -36.84 24.82 -15.65
N THR A 18 -37.77 23.94 -16.03
CA THR A 18 -37.46 22.62 -16.62
C THR A 18 -36.64 22.73 -17.90
N ARG A 19 -36.96 23.71 -18.76
CA ARG A 19 -36.21 23.93 -20.00
C ARG A 19 -34.76 24.36 -19.74
N VAL A 20 -34.54 25.17 -18.71
CA VAL A 20 -33.19 25.59 -18.31
C VAL A 20 -32.41 24.41 -17.73
N PHE A 21 -33.05 23.60 -16.90
CA PHE A 21 -32.45 22.38 -16.36
C PHE A 21 -32.05 21.39 -17.47
N ASP A 22 -32.94 21.12 -18.42
CA ASP A 22 -32.67 20.20 -19.54
C ASP A 22 -31.46 20.67 -20.36
N ILE A 23 -31.38 21.97 -20.65
CA ILE A 23 -30.23 22.57 -21.36
C ILE A 23 -28.93 22.37 -20.57
N VAL A 24 -28.93 22.70 -19.27
CA VAL A 24 -27.73 22.56 -18.43
C VAL A 24 -27.33 21.09 -18.26
N PHE A 25 -28.30 20.19 -18.12
CA PHE A 25 -28.07 18.76 -18.02
C PHE A 25 -27.39 18.21 -19.27
N VAL A 26 -27.96 18.47 -20.46
CA VAL A 26 -27.37 18.03 -21.74
C VAL A 26 -25.99 18.64 -21.93
N LEU A 27 -25.82 19.92 -21.61
CA LEU A 27 -24.52 20.61 -21.72
C LEU A 27 -23.45 19.94 -20.84
N VAL A 28 -23.78 19.61 -19.59
CA VAL A 28 -22.83 18.95 -18.68
C VAL A 28 -22.50 17.54 -19.16
N VAL A 29 -23.47 16.77 -19.64
CA VAL A 29 -23.21 15.43 -20.20
C VAL A 29 -22.27 15.51 -21.40
N VAL A 30 -22.56 16.40 -22.36
CA VAL A 30 -21.73 16.60 -23.54
C VAL A 30 -20.32 17.05 -23.15
N PHE A 31 -20.20 18.04 -22.26
CA PHE A 31 -18.89 18.49 -21.80
C PHE A 31 -18.12 17.41 -21.05
N THR A 32 -18.79 16.59 -20.24
CA THR A 32 -18.13 15.50 -19.52
C THR A 32 -17.62 14.44 -20.48
N VAL A 33 -18.39 14.09 -21.52
CA VAL A 33 -17.96 13.14 -22.55
C VAL A 33 -16.78 13.70 -23.35
N VAL A 34 -16.84 14.97 -23.76
CA VAL A 34 -15.77 15.62 -24.54
C VAL A 34 -14.50 15.81 -23.69
N GLN A 35 -14.63 16.30 -22.45
CA GLN A 35 -13.49 16.52 -21.55
C GLN A 35 -12.90 15.19 -21.07
N GLY A 36 -13.74 14.21 -20.74
CA GLY A 36 -13.30 12.86 -20.34
C GLY A 36 -12.54 12.15 -21.45
N GLY A 37 -13.00 12.25 -22.70
CA GLY A 37 -12.32 11.64 -23.85
C GLY A 37 -11.07 12.38 -24.35
N SER A 38 -10.97 13.69 -24.12
CA SER A 38 -9.85 14.51 -24.61
C SER A 38 -8.60 14.45 -23.72
N LEU A 39 -8.75 14.19 -22.41
CA LEU A 39 -7.64 14.04 -21.46
C LEU A 39 -6.59 12.98 -21.91
N PRO A 40 -6.97 11.75 -22.28
CA PRO A 40 -6.01 10.76 -22.80
C PRO A 40 -5.33 11.20 -24.10
N ALA A 41 -6.05 11.90 -24.98
CA ALA A 41 -5.50 12.37 -26.25
C ALA A 41 -4.45 13.48 -26.04
N VAL A 42 -4.73 14.44 -25.15
CA VAL A 42 -3.81 15.52 -24.78
C VAL A 42 -2.60 14.96 -24.03
N ALA A 43 -2.79 14.01 -23.11
CA ALA A 43 -1.70 13.35 -22.40
C ALA A 43 -0.74 12.62 -23.35
N ARG A 44 -1.27 11.96 -24.41
CA ARG A 44 -0.45 11.37 -25.47
C ARG A 44 0.27 12.42 -26.32
N LEU A 45 -0.42 13.51 -26.69
CA LEU A 45 0.16 14.60 -27.48
C LEU A 45 1.32 15.29 -26.76
N LEU A 46 1.18 15.53 -25.45
CA LEU A 46 2.21 16.14 -24.61
C LEU A 46 3.30 15.14 -24.17
N ARG A 47 3.22 13.87 -24.59
CA ARG A 47 4.12 12.78 -24.18
C ARG A 47 4.21 12.59 -22.65
N ILE A 48 3.13 12.94 -21.94
CA ILE A 48 2.99 12.72 -20.49
C ILE A 48 2.39 11.33 -20.21
N ALA A 49 1.70 10.75 -21.20
CA ALA A 49 1.23 9.36 -21.14
C ALA A 49 2.38 8.39 -21.44
N THR A 50 3.04 7.90 -20.39
CA THR A 50 4.08 6.86 -20.44
C THR A 50 3.50 5.52 -20.91
N PRO A 51 4.23 4.70 -21.70
CA PRO A 51 3.78 3.35 -22.05
C PRO A 51 3.62 2.51 -20.78
N VAL A 52 2.71 1.52 -20.84
CA VAL A 52 2.46 0.53 -19.79
C VAL A 52 3.78 -0.02 -19.25
N THR A 53 4.21 0.54 -18.13
CA THR A 53 5.27 0.04 -17.28
C THR A 53 4.61 -1.07 -16.44
N PRO A 54 5.27 -2.21 -16.14
CA PRO A 54 4.71 -3.22 -15.24
C PRO A 54 4.18 -2.49 -14.02
N ARG A 55 2.85 -2.62 -13.78
CA ARG A 55 2.07 -1.88 -12.76
C ARG A 55 3.00 -1.45 -11.63
N ASP A 56 3.38 -0.18 -11.63
CA ASP A 56 3.83 0.43 -10.41
C ASP A 56 2.67 0.17 -9.45
N ILE A 57 2.97 -0.62 -8.41
CA ILE A 57 2.11 -0.74 -7.25
C ILE A 57 2.19 0.63 -6.59
N ASP A 58 1.53 1.59 -7.23
CA ASP A 58 1.00 2.75 -6.57
C ASP A 58 0.02 2.23 -5.53
N VAL A 59 0.00 2.91 -4.41
CA VAL A 59 -0.51 2.43 -3.14
C VAL A 59 -2.05 2.46 -3.17
N GLU A 60 -2.64 1.58 -3.97
CA GLU A 60 -4.01 1.13 -3.88
C GLU A 60 -3.95 -0.38 -3.62
N SER A 61 -4.23 -0.75 -2.37
CA SER A 61 -4.20 -2.10 -1.81
C SER A 61 -5.07 -3.15 -2.52
N ALA A 62 -5.73 -2.81 -3.62
CA ALA A 62 -6.70 -3.68 -4.31
C ALA A 62 -6.11 -5.01 -4.83
N PRO A 63 -4.90 -5.08 -5.43
CA PRO A 63 -4.37 -6.35 -5.93
C PRO A 63 -3.90 -7.30 -4.80
N LEU A 64 -3.41 -6.75 -3.69
CA LEU A 64 -2.96 -7.53 -2.53
C LEU A 64 -4.13 -8.07 -1.72
N ASP A 65 -5.22 -7.28 -1.64
CA ASP A 65 -6.49 -7.72 -1.05
C ASP A 65 -7.08 -8.93 -1.79
N GLU A 66 -7.06 -8.93 -3.12
CA GLU A 66 -7.52 -10.06 -3.95
C GLU A 66 -6.65 -11.32 -3.76
N LEU A 67 -5.34 -11.15 -3.57
CA LEU A 67 -4.40 -12.24 -3.31
C LEU A 67 -4.41 -12.72 -1.84
N GLY A 68 -5.12 -12.02 -0.96
CA GLY A 68 -5.12 -12.30 0.48
C GLY A 68 -3.74 -12.10 1.11
N ALA A 69 -2.90 -11.24 0.55
CA ALA A 69 -1.55 -10.95 1.02
C ALA A 69 -1.46 -9.55 1.61
N GLU A 70 -0.55 -9.36 2.57
CA GLU A 70 -0.32 -8.09 3.25
C GLU A 70 1.17 -7.75 3.25
N LEU A 71 1.45 -6.47 3.05
CA LEU A 71 2.80 -5.91 3.12
C LEU A 71 3.05 -5.33 4.51
N MET A 72 4.23 -5.60 5.03
CA MET A 72 4.70 -5.05 6.31
C MET A 72 6.11 -4.52 6.17
N GLN A 73 6.37 -3.36 6.77
CA GLN A 73 7.70 -2.81 6.87
C GLN A 73 8.25 -3.03 8.29
N LEU A 74 9.48 -3.52 8.36
CA LEU A 74 10.22 -3.68 9.61
C LEU A 74 11.46 -2.79 9.56
N THR A 75 11.65 -1.97 10.57
CA THR A 75 12.94 -1.30 10.81
C THR A 75 13.66 -1.99 11.95
N VAL A 76 14.97 -2.24 11.82
CA VAL A 76 15.78 -2.82 12.90
C VAL A 76 16.35 -1.70 13.77
N PRO A 77 15.77 -1.40 14.95
CA PRO A 77 16.20 -0.26 15.76
C PRO A 77 17.57 -0.50 16.42
N PRO A 78 18.26 0.59 16.79
CA PRO A 78 19.47 0.49 17.61
C PRO A 78 19.11 -0.13 18.98
N GLY A 79 19.54 -1.37 19.21
CA GLY A 79 19.24 -2.13 20.44
C GLY A 79 18.43 -3.41 20.21
N SER A 80 17.79 -3.56 19.04
CA SER A 80 17.12 -4.82 18.69
C SER A 80 18.11 -5.97 18.58
N ARG A 81 17.76 -7.14 19.12
CA ARG A 81 18.50 -8.40 18.95
C ARG A 81 18.24 -9.10 17.61
N LEU A 82 17.51 -8.47 16.69
CA LEU A 82 17.43 -8.89 15.28
C LEU A 82 18.77 -8.73 14.55
N HIS A 83 19.63 -7.82 15.01
CA HIS A 83 20.95 -7.64 14.39
C HIS A 83 21.78 -8.93 14.45
N GLY A 84 22.39 -9.28 13.32
CA GLY A 84 23.21 -10.48 13.16
C GLY A 84 22.41 -11.77 12.98
N VAL A 85 21.08 -11.73 13.07
CA VAL A 85 20.20 -12.89 12.83
C VAL A 85 20.04 -13.07 11.33
N TYR A 86 20.17 -14.31 10.88
CA TYR A 86 19.92 -14.69 9.50
C TYR A 86 18.42 -14.79 9.21
N LEU A 87 18.03 -14.50 7.97
CA LEU A 87 16.62 -14.59 7.57
C LEU A 87 15.98 -15.97 7.84
N PRO A 88 16.62 -17.12 7.52
CA PRO A 88 16.09 -18.43 7.90
C PRO A 88 15.93 -18.64 9.42
N GLU A 89 16.73 -17.97 10.24
CA GLU A 89 16.65 -18.06 11.70
C GLU A 89 15.45 -17.28 12.28
N LEU A 90 14.85 -16.37 11.49
CA LEU A 90 13.61 -15.72 11.87
C LEU A 90 12.48 -16.74 12.03
N ARG A 91 12.51 -17.88 11.32
CA ARG A 91 11.44 -18.89 11.34
C ARG A 91 10.06 -18.23 11.19
N LEU A 92 9.92 -17.44 10.13
CA LEU A 92 8.64 -16.86 9.75
C LEU A 92 7.66 -17.99 9.37
N PRO A 93 6.34 -17.73 9.39
CA PRO A 93 5.34 -18.61 8.81
C PRO A 93 5.70 -19.00 7.37
N GLU A 94 5.27 -20.18 6.91
CA GLU A 94 5.59 -20.70 5.56
C GLU A 94 5.09 -19.78 4.44
N ASP A 95 4.03 -19.02 4.71
CA ASP A 95 3.39 -18.05 3.82
C ASP A 95 3.81 -16.60 4.10
N ALA A 96 4.99 -16.40 4.72
CA ALA A 96 5.60 -15.11 4.97
C ALA A 96 7.07 -15.07 4.56
N ALA A 97 7.48 -14.01 3.86
CA ALA A 97 8.85 -13.85 3.36
C ALA A 97 9.33 -12.40 3.41
N VAL A 98 10.64 -12.23 3.64
CA VAL A 98 11.33 -10.95 3.43
C VAL A 98 11.71 -10.84 1.96
N VAL A 99 11.13 -9.87 1.25
CA VAL A 99 11.30 -9.74 -0.21
C VAL A 99 12.29 -8.65 -0.60
N LEU A 100 12.55 -7.69 0.29
CA LEU A 100 13.48 -6.59 0.05
C LEU A 100 14.12 -6.14 1.36
N VAL A 101 15.39 -5.76 1.32
CA VAL A 101 16.07 -5.06 2.40
C VAL A 101 16.71 -3.78 1.84
N VAL A 102 16.54 -2.67 2.53
CA VAL A 102 17.22 -1.40 2.27
C VAL A 102 18.25 -1.18 3.36
N ARG A 103 19.52 -1.09 2.96
CA ARG A 103 20.66 -0.81 3.85
C ARG A 103 21.44 0.37 3.30
N ASP A 104 21.71 1.37 4.13
CA ASP A 104 22.40 2.60 3.73
C ASP A 104 21.78 3.27 2.49
N GLY A 105 20.45 3.25 2.41
CA GLY A 105 19.68 3.78 1.28
C GLY A 105 19.72 2.94 0.00
N LYS A 106 20.36 1.77 0.01
CA LYS A 106 20.47 0.89 -1.15
C LYS A 106 19.55 -0.34 -1.00
N PRO A 107 18.58 -0.53 -1.91
CA PRO A 107 17.73 -1.72 -1.91
C PRO A 107 18.49 -2.93 -2.48
N PHE A 108 18.27 -4.10 -1.90
CA PHE A 108 18.73 -5.37 -2.43
C PHE A 108 17.75 -6.51 -2.09
N VAL A 109 17.70 -7.50 -2.98
CA VAL A 109 16.92 -8.73 -2.74
C VAL A 109 17.73 -9.62 -1.78
N PRO A 110 17.18 -10.00 -0.63
CA PRO A 110 17.90 -10.83 0.31
C PRO A 110 18.04 -12.28 -0.18
N GLY A 111 19.23 -12.85 -0.03
CA GLY A 111 19.47 -14.30 -0.14
C GLY A 111 19.41 -15.04 1.21
N PRO A 112 19.55 -16.38 1.21
CA PRO A 112 19.54 -17.21 2.43
C PRO A 112 20.59 -16.81 3.48
N GLU A 113 21.75 -16.34 3.01
CA GLU A 113 22.87 -15.90 3.84
C GLU A 113 22.74 -14.44 4.32
N THR A 114 21.61 -13.79 4.02
CA THR A 114 21.42 -12.39 4.43
C THR A 114 21.18 -12.33 5.93
N ARG A 115 22.04 -11.58 6.60
CA ARG A 115 21.89 -11.20 8.00
C ARG A 115 21.27 -9.81 8.08
N LEU A 116 20.32 -9.64 9.00
CA LEU A 116 19.78 -8.34 9.35
C LEU A 116 20.82 -7.53 10.13
N MET A 117 20.91 -6.23 9.85
CA MET A 117 21.77 -5.28 10.52
C MET A 117 20.95 -4.14 11.12
N ARG A 118 21.54 -3.42 12.08
CA ARG A 118 20.88 -2.24 12.68
C ARG A 118 20.72 -1.18 11.60
N GLY A 119 19.56 -0.54 11.56
CA GLY A 119 19.23 0.44 10.53
C GLY A 119 18.70 -0.16 9.23
N ASP A 120 18.68 -1.49 9.08
CA ASP A 120 18.01 -2.12 7.94
C ASP A 120 16.52 -1.82 7.99
N GLN A 121 15.97 -1.54 6.80
CA GLN A 121 14.54 -1.52 6.56
C GLN A 121 14.18 -2.71 5.68
N ALA A 122 13.39 -3.64 6.19
CA ALA A 122 12.97 -4.84 5.48
C ALA A 122 11.51 -4.72 5.07
N LEU A 123 11.21 -5.12 3.83
CA LEU A 123 9.85 -5.31 3.36
C LEU A 123 9.50 -6.80 3.42
N LEU A 124 8.43 -7.10 4.14
CA LEU A 124 7.84 -8.42 4.24
C LEU A 124 6.52 -8.49 3.47
N VAL A 125 6.25 -9.67 2.93
CA VAL A 125 4.94 -10.06 2.43
C VAL A 125 4.48 -11.28 3.25
N SER A 126 3.23 -11.30 3.69
CA SER A 126 2.63 -12.47 4.34
C SER A 126 1.18 -12.66 3.92
N ALA A 127 0.65 -13.88 3.96
CA ALA A 127 -0.81 -14.04 3.89
C ALA A 127 -1.50 -13.32 5.06
N ARG A 128 -2.71 -12.81 4.84
CA ARG A 128 -3.51 -12.06 5.83
C ARG A 128 -3.68 -12.81 7.15
N GLY A 129 -3.92 -14.13 7.09
CA GLY A 129 -4.08 -14.96 8.29
C GLY A 129 -2.81 -15.08 9.14
N SER A 130 -1.64 -14.97 8.50
CA SER A 130 -0.33 -15.24 9.11
C SER A 130 0.41 -13.97 9.52
N ARG A 131 -0.12 -12.79 9.18
CA ARG A 131 0.42 -11.49 9.58
C ARG A 131 0.69 -11.41 11.09
N ALA A 132 -0.32 -11.72 11.90
CA ALA A 132 -0.19 -11.60 13.35
C ALA A 132 0.89 -12.54 13.91
N GLU A 133 1.09 -13.71 13.29
CA GLU A 133 2.14 -14.64 13.66
C GLU A 133 3.53 -14.14 13.24
N ALA A 134 3.66 -13.64 12.01
CA ALA A 134 4.89 -13.04 11.52
C ALA A 134 5.33 -11.85 12.40
N GLU A 135 4.40 -10.96 12.77
CA GLU A 135 4.67 -9.83 13.68
C GLU A 135 5.12 -10.31 15.07
N ARG A 136 4.41 -11.29 15.66
CA ARG A 136 4.83 -11.89 16.95
C ARG A 136 6.24 -12.47 16.85
N ARG A 137 6.55 -13.16 15.75
CA ARG A 137 7.85 -13.79 15.57
C ARG A 137 8.96 -12.74 15.45
N LEU A 138 8.75 -11.70 14.65
CA LEU A 138 9.69 -10.57 14.52
C LEU A 138 9.93 -9.88 15.86
N ARG A 139 8.86 -9.62 16.64
CA ARG A 139 8.98 -9.07 18.01
C ARG A 139 9.77 -9.97 18.93
N ALA A 140 9.48 -11.26 18.92
CA ALA A 140 10.17 -12.22 19.76
C ALA A 140 11.68 -12.25 19.48
N VAL A 141 12.07 -12.28 18.20
CA VAL A 141 13.48 -12.24 17.80
C VAL A 141 14.11 -10.86 18.11
N SER A 142 13.36 -9.77 17.96
CA SER A 142 13.83 -8.42 18.32
C SER A 142 14.20 -8.32 19.81
N ARG A 143 13.44 -8.95 20.70
CA ARG A 143 13.68 -8.91 22.15
C ARG A 143 14.70 -9.95 22.62
N ALA A 144 14.67 -11.16 22.07
CA ALA A 144 15.41 -12.31 22.60
C ALA A 144 16.48 -12.89 21.64
N GLY A 145 16.58 -12.39 20.41
CA GLY A 145 17.53 -12.83 19.39
C GLY A 145 17.19 -14.18 18.78
N ARG A 146 18.16 -14.83 18.10
CA ARG A 146 17.97 -16.12 17.40
C ARG A 146 17.38 -17.24 18.27
N LEU A 147 17.57 -17.17 19.59
CA LEU A 147 17.10 -18.17 20.56
C LEU A 147 15.80 -17.74 21.26
N ALA A 148 15.01 -16.84 20.68
CA ALA A 148 13.79 -16.33 21.30
C ALA A 148 12.84 -17.42 21.80
N THR A 149 12.59 -18.46 20.98
CA THR A 149 11.75 -19.60 21.35
C THR A 149 12.28 -20.34 22.58
N TRP A 150 13.59 -20.56 22.65
CA TRP A 150 14.24 -21.23 23.78
C TRP A 150 14.23 -20.38 25.06
N ARG A 151 14.16 -19.05 24.91
CA ARG A 151 14.07 -18.10 26.03
C ARG A 151 12.63 -17.85 26.49
N GLY A 152 11.65 -18.55 25.90
CA GLY A 152 10.23 -18.37 26.22
C GLY A 152 9.63 -17.04 25.76
N GLU A 153 10.33 -16.31 24.88
CA GLU A 153 9.84 -15.03 24.36
C GLU A 153 8.82 -15.29 23.24
N ALA A 154 7.56 -14.97 23.51
CA ALA A 154 6.44 -15.21 22.60
C ALA A 154 6.09 -14.00 21.72
N GLY A 155 6.74 -12.85 21.92
CA GLY A 155 6.52 -11.65 21.09
C GLY A 155 5.12 -11.04 21.25
N ARG A 156 4.53 -11.15 22.45
CA ARG A 156 3.23 -10.53 22.76
C ARG A 156 3.35 -9.00 22.73
N PRO A 157 2.30 -8.28 22.31
CA PRO A 157 2.27 -6.82 22.39
C PRO A 157 2.52 -6.35 23.82
N THR A 158 3.33 -5.31 23.96
CA THR A 158 3.51 -4.55 25.21
C THR A 158 3.03 -3.12 25.00
N GLU A 159 2.79 -2.36 26.06
CA GLU A 159 2.34 -0.94 25.99
C GLU A 159 3.29 0.00 25.21
N VAL A 160 4.48 -0.49 24.84
CA VAL A 160 5.57 0.25 24.20
C VAL A 160 5.74 -0.11 22.70
N ASP A 161 4.93 -1.03 22.17
CA ASP A 161 4.96 -1.46 20.75
C ASP A 161 4.04 -0.64 19.85
#